data_AF-A0A6J7SD54-F1
#
_entry.id   AF-A0A6J7SD54-F1
#
_cell.length_a   1.000
_cell.length_b   1.000
_cell.length_c   1.000
_cell.angle_alpha   90.00
_cell.angle_beta   90.00
_cell.angle_gamma   90.00
#
_symmetry.space_group_name_H-M   'P 1'
#
loop_
_entity.id
_entity.type
_entity.pdbx_description
1 polymer ?
#
loop_
_entity_poly.entity_id
_entity_poly.type
_entity_poly.pdbx_seq_one_letter_code
_entity_poly.pdbx_strand_id
1 'polypeptide(L)'
;MRIEIQNEFLMAFEDGKPIITTPDLICILDHENAGPITTETLAFGQRVDVVGLPCAPEWHQPGMLELVGPRVFGYDAEYRSIKGRNA
;
A
#
# COMPACT_ATOMS: atom_id res chain seq x y z
N MET A 1 1.98 -13.02 3.26
CA MET A 1 1.87 -11.67 2.64
C MET A 1 1.05 -11.78 1.36
N ARG A 2 0.11 -10.84 1.14
CA ARG A 2 -0.62 -10.65 -0.13
C ARG A 2 -0.71 -9.16 -0.43
N ILE A 3 -0.50 -8.77 -1.69
CA ILE A 3 -0.62 -7.38 -2.15
C ILE A 3 -1.79 -7.30 -3.15
N GLU A 4 -2.68 -6.34 -2.97
CA GLU A 4 -3.74 -6.01 -3.92
C GLU A 4 -3.30 -4.82 -4.77
N ILE A 5 -3.51 -4.92 -6.08
CA ILE A 5 -2.91 -4.04 -7.10
C ILE A 5 -3.98 -3.59 -8.10
N GLN A 6 -3.93 -2.33 -8.51
CA GLN A 6 -4.59 -1.83 -9.72
C GLN A 6 -3.54 -1.06 -10.55
N ASN A 7 -3.72 0.26 -10.75
CA ASN A 7 -2.66 1.11 -11.29
C ASN A 7 -1.52 1.28 -10.27
N GLU A 8 -1.83 1.22 -8.98
CA GLU A 8 -0.88 1.26 -7.86
C GLU A 8 -1.00 0.01 -6.95
N PHE A 9 -0.05 -0.17 -6.02
CA PHE A 9 -0.16 -1.14 -4.92
C PHE A 9 -1.01 -0.55 -3.79
N LEU A 10 -2.22 -1.08 -3.62
CA LEU A 10 -3.26 -0.40 -2.83
C LEU A 10 -3.42 -0.96 -1.42
N MET A 11 -3.26 -2.26 -1.23
CA MET A 11 -3.39 -2.89 0.09
C MET A 11 -2.39 -4.03 0.29
N ALA A 12 -1.85 -4.13 1.49
CA ALA A 12 -1.00 -5.24 1.92
C ALA A 12 -1.71 -6.02 3.02
N PHE A 13 -1.61 -7.35 2.98
CA PHE A 13 -2.23 -8.26 3.94
C PHE A 13 -1.22 -9.23 4.52
N GLU A 14 -1.37 -9.49 5.82
CA GLU A 14 -0.68 -10.55 6.55
C GLU A 14 -1.73 -11.40 7.28
N ASP A 15 -1.66 -12.72 7.14
CA ASP A 15 -2.62 -13.67 7.71
C ASP A 15 -4.10 -13.30 7.48
N GLY A 16 -4.40 -12.84 6.26
CA GLY A 16 -5.75 -12.44 5.83
C GLY A 16 -6.21 -11.08 6.39
N LYS A 17 -5.40 -10.38 7.17
CA LYS A 17 -5.71 -9.06 7.74
C LYS A 17 -4.97 -7.96 6.97
N PRO A 18 -5.66 -6.88 6.55
CA PRO A 18 -4.97 -5.76 5.91
C PRO A 18 -4.04 -5.12 6.93
N ILE A 19 -2.76 -4.94 6.60
CA ILE A 19 -1.74 -4.31 7.46
C ILE A 19 -1.44 -2.87 7.02
N ILE A 20 -1.59 -2.56 5.73
CA ILE A 20 -1.44 -1.23 5.13
C ILE A 20 -2.54 -1.07 4.08
N THR A 21 -3.12 0.12 3.99
CA THR A 21 -3.99 0.52 2.88
C THR A 21 -3.59 1.88 2.34
N THR A 22 -3.92 2.17 1.09
CA THR A 22 -3.95 3.54 0.54
C THR A 22 -4.66 4.51 1.51
N PRO A 23 -4.21 5.77 1.65
CA PRO A 23 -3.14 6.44 0.89
C PRO A 23 -1.70 6.14 1.34
N ASP A 24 -1.46 5.31 2.36
CA ASP A 24 -0.09 4.92 2.67
C ASP A 24 0.48 4.10 1.50
N LEU A 25 1.74 4.39 1.16
CA LEU A 25 2.39 3.82 0.00
C LEU A 25 2.88 2.42 0.32
N ILE A 26 2.67 1.51 -0.64
CA ILE A 26 3.30 0.20 -0.67
C ILE A 26 4.26 0.22 -1.87
N CYS A 27 5.54 0.04 -1.61
CA CYS A 27 6.58 0.00 -2.63
C CYS A 27 7.17 -1.41 -2.71
N ILE A 28 7.38 -1.88 -3.93
CA ILE A 28 8.08 -3.14 -4.18
C ILE A 28 9.47 -2.80 -4.70
N LEU A 29 10.49 -3.38 -4.09
CA LEU A 29 11.89 -3.21 -4.46
C LEU A 29 12.47 -4.55 -4.92
N ASP A 30 13.34 -4.51 -5.93
CA ASP A 30 14.20 -5.64 -6.28
C ASP A 30 15.12 -5.96 -5.10
N HIS A 31 15.08 -7.21 -4.64
CA HIS A 31 15.82 -7.63 -3.44
C HIS A 31 17.35 -7.54 -3.60
N GLU A 32 17.88 -7.62 -4.82
CA GLU A 32 19.32 -7.65 -5.06
C GLU A 32 19.93 -6.23 -5.12
N ASN A 33 19.18 -5.24 -5.61
CA ASN A 33 19.69 -3.90 -5.86
C ASN A 33 18.86 -2.74 -5.27
N ALA A 34 17.75 -3.05 -4.58
CA ALA A 34 16.81 -2.08 -4.01
C ALA A 34 16.16 -1.11 -5.01
N GLY A 35 16.23 -1.42 -6.31
CA GLY A 35 15.57 -0.65 -7.36
C GLY A 35 14.05 -0.84 -7.32
N PRO A 36 13.26 0.19 -7.63
CA PRO A 36 11.80 0.09 -7.61
C PRO A 36 11.29 -0.81 -8.72
N ILE A 37 10.29 -1.64 -8.40
CA ILE A 37 9.52 -2.43 -9.36
C ILE A 37 8.11 -1.83 -9.41
N THR A 38 7.68 -1.46 -10.62
CA THR A 38 6.36 -0.89 -10.85
C THR A 38 5.30 -1.98 -11.02
N THR A 39 4.03 -1.59 -10.98
CA THR A 39 2.91 -2.52 -11.17
C THR A 39 2.94 -3.22 -12.54
N GLU A 40 3.43 -2.53 -13.57
CA GLU A 40 3.52 -3.04 -14.95
C GLU A 40 4.72 -3.96 -15.19
N THR A 41 5.76 -3.85 -14.35
CA THR A 41 7.01 -4.60 -14.49
C THR A 41 7.14 -5.73 -13.47
N LEU A 42 6.20 -5.84 -12.54
CA LEU A 42 6.13 -6.94 -11.58
C LEU A 42 5.79 -8.25 -12.31
N ALA A 43 6.61 -9.27 -12.07
CA ALA A 43 6.49 -10.57 -12.72
C ALA A 43 6.78 -11.72 -11.75
N PHE A 44 6.20 -12.89 -12.05
CA PHE A 44 6.45 -14.09 -11.27
C PHE A 44 7.94 -14.47 -11.27
N GLY A 45 8.44 -14.91 -10.11
CA GLY A 45 9.82 -15.34 -9.92
C GLY A 45 10.78 -14.24 -9.46
N GLN A 46 10.35 -12.98 -9.46
CA GLN A 46 11.12 -11.90 -8.84
C GLN A 46 11.20 -12.08 -7.32
N ARG A 47 12.41 -11.94 -6.78
CA ARG A 47 12.64 -11.80 -5.34
C ARG A 47 12.52 -10.33 -5.00
N VAL A 48 11.63 -10.01 -4.08
CA VAL A 48 11.29 -8.62 -3.80
C VAL A 48 11.23 -8.36 -2.31
N ASP A 49 11.56 -7.13 -1.94
CA ASP A 49 11.27 -6.56 -0.63
C ASP A 49 10.05 -5.64 -0.74
N VAL A 50 9.16 -5.69 0.25
CA VAL A 50 7.97 -4.84 0.31
C VAL A 50 8.15 -3.81 1.41
N VAL A 51 8.07 -2.54 1.05
CA VAL A 51 8.28 -1.41 1.96
C VAL A 51 7.00 -0.58 2.06
N GLY A 52 6.55 -0.33 3.28
CA GLY A 52 5.46 0.60 3.54
C GLY A 52 5.98 1.99 3.90
N LEU A 53 5.38 3.05 3.36
CA LEU A 53 5.70 4.44 3.69
C LEU A 53 4.42 5.20 4.07
N PRO A 54 4.47 6.09 5.07
CA PRO A 54 3.31 6.90 5.41
C PRO A 54 2.96 7.82 4.22
N CYS A 55 1.67 8.07 4.03
CA CYS A 55 1.23 9.09 3.09
C CYS A 55 1.67 10.50 3.53
N ALA A 56 1.54 11.45 2.63
CA ALA A 56 1.74 12.86 2.96
C ALA A 56 0.73 13.30 4.05
N PRO A 57 1.13 14.11 5.05
CA PRO A 57 0.26 14.55 6.14
C PRO A 57 -1.05 15.22 5.68
N GLU A 58 -1.04 15.84 4.51
CA GLU A 58 -2.16 16.53 3.89
C GLU A 58 -3.35 15.61 3.63
N TRP A 59 -3.12 14.30 3.42
CA TRP A 59 -4.19 13.32 3.22
C TRP A 59 -4.98 12.99 4.49
N HIS A 60 -4.52 13.45 5.66
CA HIS A 60 -5.27 13.33 6.92
C HIS A 60 -6.22 14.50 7.18
N GLN A 61 -6.26 15.51 6.29
CA GLN A 61 -7.22 16.60 6.41
C GLN A 61 -8.66 16.07 6.32
N PRO A 62 -9.65 16.74 6.95
CA PRO A 62 -11.04 16.31 6.93
C PRO A 62 -11.54 16.05 5.50
N GLY A 63 -12.16 14.89 5.28
CA GLY A 63 -12.70 14.47 3.98
C GLY A 63 -11.69 13.89 2.99
N MET A 64 -10.38 14.04 3.20
CA MET A 64 -9.38 13.55 2.24
C MET A 64 -9.35 12.03 2.15
N LEU A 65 -9.43 11.31 3.28
CA LEU A 65 -9.48 9.84 3.28
C LEU A 65 -10.71 9.28 2.55
N GLU A 66 -11.79 10.05 2.41
CA GLU A 66 -12.97 9.65 1.62
C GLU A 66 -12.69 9.69 0.11
N LEU A 67 -11.64 10.40 -0.32
CA LEU A 67 -11.23 10.57 -1.71
C LEU A 67 -10.07 9.63 -2.10
N VAL A 68 -9.19 9.29 -1.15
CA VAL A 68 -7.98 8.48 -1.42
C VAL A 68 -7.89 7.16 -0.66
N GLY A 69 -8.86 6.90 0.22
CA GLY A 69 -8.91 5.68 1.02
C GLY A 69 -9.29 4.44 0.21
N PRO A 70 -9.19 3.25 0.81
CA PRO A 70 -9.39 1.97 0.10
C PRO A 70 -10.81 1.80 -0.48
N ARG A 71 -11.83 2.41 0.14
CA ARG A 71 -13.23 2.34 -0.33
C ARG A 71 -13.43 2.91 -1.73
N VAL A 72 -12.68 3.95 -2.08
CA VAL A 72 -12.80 4.63 -3.37
C VAL A 72 -12.29 3.76 -4.52
N PHE A 73 -11.42 2.80 -4.20
CA PHE A 73 -10.91 1.77 -5.12
C PHE A 73 -11.74 0.48 -5.10
N GLY A 74 -12.87 0.45 -4.39
CA GLY A 74 -13.78 -0.69 -4.34
C GLY A 74 -13.47 -1.74 -3.25
N TYR A 75 -12.55 -1.45 -2.31
CA TYR A 75 -12.27 -2.34 -1.19
C TYR A 75 -13.17 -2.02 0.01
N ASP A 76 -13.83 -3.03 0.57
CA ASP A 76 -14.53 -2.91 1.86
C ASP A 76 -13.52 -2.97 3.02
N ALA A 77 -12.76 -1.89 3.19
CA ALA A 77 -11.75 -1.72 4.22
C ALA A 77 -11.70 -0.28 4.73
N GLU A 78 -11.17 -0.08 5.94
CA GLU A 78 -10.86 1.24 6.49
C GLU A 78 -9.39 1.60 6.26
N TYR A 79 -9.06 2.89 6.30
CA TYR A 79 -7.67 3.32 6.25
C TYR A 79 -6.86 2.69 7.40
N ARG A 80 -5.73 2.06 7.05
CA ARG A 80 -4.77 1.52 7.99
C ARG A 80 -3.36 1.98 7.64
N SER A 81 -2.80 2.82 8.52
CA SER A 81 -1.45 3.33 8.36
C SER A 81 -0.37 2.26 8.66
N ILE A 82 0.75 2.34 7.95
CA ILE A 82 1.97 1.55 8.21
C ILE A 82 2.55 1.79 9.60
N LYS A 83 2.34 2.98 10.19
CA LYS A 83 2.85 3.30 11.53
C LYS A 83 2.11 2.56 12.66
N GLY A 84 1.04 1.81 12.35
CA GLY A 84 0.07 1.33 13.34
C GLY A 84 -0.78 2.50 13.86
N ARG A 85 -2.03 2.26 14.26
CA ARG A 85 -2.88 3.33 14.84
C ARG A 85 -2.18 3.89 16.08
N ASN A 86 -1.59 5.08 15.97
CA ASN A 86 -1.22 6.05 17.01
C ASN A 86 -0.37 7.18 16.37
N ALA A 87 -0.98 7.96 15.48
CA ALA A 87 -0.52 9.30 15.15
C ALA A 87 -1.60 10.29 15.59
#